data_AF-A0A9P3IEX7-F1
#
_entry.id   AF-A0A9P3IEX7-F1
#
_cell.length_a   1.000
_cell.length_b   1.000
_cell.length_c   1.000
_cell.angle_alpha   90.00
_cell.angle_beta   90.00
_cell.angle_gamma   90.00
#
_symmetry.space_group_name_H-M   'P 1'
#
loop_
_entity.id
_entity.type
_entity.pdbx_description
1 polymer ?
#
loop_
_entity_poly.entity_id
_entity_poly.type
_entity_poly.pdbx_seq_one_letter_code
_entity_poly.pdbx_strand_id
1 'polypeptide(L)'
;MAFASALIAKSATTSAATVSWPSISAINDLVPRVSSSLCRASTFAARPSGFRQNLSLGSGFSGDRLRIADAGSVANGVVPRVGRPSQRRGLLFSATWLENKAVVEAPSVPLPLAFDLWLDRELIPSWMPWIASVKVVEDKPELSTWTLRYKAFGQNLEFSWLARNLQPIHHQKIHWRSLDGLPNSGAVRFFPKGPNGCKLEMTISYEVPGILVPVANSLSPLVESIIQADLERFVEFANKRIQEKA
;
A
#
# COMPACT_ATOMS: atom_id res chain seq x y z
N MET A 1 -69.46 6.55 28.97
CA MET A 1 -68.33 5.64 28.65
C MET A 1 -67.17 6.51 28.19
N ALA A 2 -66.31 7.03 29.06
CA ALA A 2 -65.31 6.38 29.92
C ALA A 2 -63.96 6.12 29.19
N PHE A 3 -62.94 6.87 29.66
CA PHE A 3 -61.47 6.69 29.57
C PHE A 3 -60.74 6.93 28.24
N ALA A 4 -59.44 7.28 28.18
CA ALA A 4 -58.45 8.04 28.98
C ALA A 4 -57.07 7.77 28.32
N SER A 5 -56.12 8.67 28.57
CA SER A 5 -54.70 8.72 28.17
C SER A 5 -53.86 7.44 28.32
N ALA A 6 -52.78 7.29 27.52
CA ALA A 6 -51.42 6.91 27.98
C ALA A 6 -50.37 6.89 26.85
N LEU A 7 -49.25 7.60 27.08
CA LEU A 7 -47.92 7.33 26.50
C LEU A 7 -47.39 5.98 27.00
N ILE A 8 -46.84 5.13 26.12
CA ILE A 8 -45.82 4.12 26.50
C ILE A 8 -44.82 3.94 25.34
N ALA A 9 -43.54 4.07 25.69
CA ALA A 9 -42.36 3.82 24.86
C ALA A 9 -42.28 2.36 24.39
N LYS A 10 -41.87 2.12 23.14
CA LYS A 10 -41.38 0.80 22.70
C LYS A 10 -39.88 0.86 22.49
N SER A 11 -39.18 0.27 23.45
CA SER A 11 -37.78 -0.14 23.43
C SER A 11 -37.46 -1.00 22.20
N ALA A 12 -36.41 -0.63 21.47
CA ALA A 12 -35.80 -1.45 20.44
C ALA A 12 -34.98 -2.58 21.09
N THR A 13 -35.31 -3.82 20.74
CA THR A 13 -34.50 -5.00 21.09
C THR A 13 -33.75 -5.44 19.83
N THR A 14 -32.46 -5.16 19.77
CA THR A 14 -31.54 -5.63 18.72
C THR A 14 -31.21 -7.09 19.00
N SER A 15 -31.66 -8.00 18.13
CA SER A 15 -31.19 -9.39 18.10
C SER A 15 -29.98 -9.49 17.17
N ALA A 16 -28.82 -9.87 17.70
CA ALA A 16 -27.61 -10.13 16.95
C ALA A 16 -27.81 -11.36 16.03
N ALA A 17 -27.79 -11.15 14.72
CA ALA A 17 -27.70 -12.24 13.76
C ALA A 17 -26.23 -12.66 13.61
N THR A 18 -25.94 -13.92 13.91
CA THR A 18 -24.65 -14.57 13.69
C THR A 18 -24.32 -14.57 12.21
N VAL A 19 -23.33 -13.77 11.81
CA VAL A 19 -22.80 -13.74 10.44
C VAL A 19 -21.93 -14.99 10.26
N SER A 20 -22.46 -15.99 9.55
CA SER A 20 -21.69 -17.12 9.06
C SER A 20 -20.94 -16.70 7.79
N TRP A 21 -19.61 -16.81 7.83
CA TRP A 21 -18.74 -16.56 6.68
C TRP A 21 -18.74 -17.76 5.72
N PRO A 22 -18.74 -17.55 4.39
CA PRO A 22 -18.65 -18.66 3.45
C PRO A 22 -17.23 -19.24 3.37
N SER A 23 -17.16 -20.51 2.95
CA SER A 23 -15.91 -21.25 2.75
C SER A 23 -15.03 -20.64 1.65
N ILE A 24 -13.71 -20.83 1.80
CA ILE A 24 -12.60 -20.39 0.93
C ILE A 24 -12.84 -20.70 -0.58
N SER A 25 -13.72 -21.64 -0.90
CA SER A 25 -14.10 -21.98 -2.28
C SER A 25 -14.72 -20.82 -3.08
N ALA A 26 -15.38 -19.84 -2.45
CA ALA A 26 -16.05 -18.74 -3.15
C ALA A 26 -15.09 -17.64 -3.68
N ILE A 27 -13.82 -17.67 -3.28
CA ILE A 27 -12.77 -16.73 -3.72
C ILE A 27 -12.15 -17.19 -5.05
N ASN A 28 -12.24 -18.48 -5.40
CA ASN A 28 -11.64 -19.02 -6.63
C ASN A 28 -12.38 -18.61 -7.92
N ASP A 29 -13.58 -18.03 -7.81
CA ASP A 29 -14.30 -17.47 -8.97
C ASP A 29 -13.78 -16.07 -9.37
N LEU A 30 -12.79 -15.52 -8.65
CA LEU A 30 -12.23 -14.18 -8.85
C LEU A 30 -11.07 -14.11 -9.87
N VAL A 31 -10.76 -15.20 -10.59
CA VAL A 31 -9.70 -15.21 -11.62
C VAL A 31 -10.16 -16.03 -12.85
N PRO A 32 -10.28 -15.46 -14.06
CA PRO A 32 -10.44 -16.26 -15.27
C PRO A 32 -9.19 -17.13 -15.49
N ARG A 33 -9.38 -18.45 -15.62
CA ARG A 33 -8.31 -19.43 -15.85
C ARG A 33 -7.44 -19.05 -17.04
N VAL A 34 -6.19 -18.69 -16.79
CA VAL A 34 -5.15 -18.67 -17.82
C VAL A 34 -4.62 -20.09 -18.00
N SER A 35 -4.73 -20.61 -19.22
CA SER A 35 -4.22 -21.93 -19.61
C SER A 35 -2.69 -21.93 -19.63
N SER A 36 -2.07 -22.65 -18.69
CA SER A 36 -0.63 -22.82 -18.63
C SER A 36 -0.16 -23.94 -19.56
N SER A 37 0.12 -23.62 -20.82
CA SER A 37 0.91 -24.47 -21.70
C SER A 37 2.37 -23.99 -21.72
N LEU A 38 3.19 -24.74 -20.98
CA LEU A 38 4.59 -25.11 -21.22
C LEU A 38 5.59 -24.00 -21.64
N CYS A 39 6.48 -23.63 -20.71
CA CYS A 39 7.84 -23.21 -21.04
C CYS A 39 8.85 -23.89 -20.11
N ARG A 40 9.82 -24.54 -20.75
CA ARG A 40 10.84 -25.44 -20.22
C ARG A 40 12.02 -24.60 -19.71
N ALA A 41 12.39 -24.74 -18.44
CA ALA A 41 13.56 -24.06 -17.89
C ALA A 41 14.85 -24.73 -18.37
N SER A 42 15.75 -23.96 -18.98
CA SER A 42 17.14 -24.36 -19.21
C SER A 42 18.01 -23.80 -18.10
N THR A 43 18.57 -24.69 -17.30
CA THR A 43 19.51 -24.42 -16.20
C THR A 43 20.87 -24.02 -16.77
N PHE A 44 21.41 -22.87 -16.36
CA PHE A 44 22.85 -22.58 -16.51
C PHE A 44 23.48 -22.33 -15.14
N ALA A 45 24.55 -23.09 -14.89
CA ALA A 45 25.26 -23.21 -13.64
C ALA A 45 26.18 -22.00 -13.36
N ALA A 46 26.19 -21.53 -12.12
CA ALA A 46 27.18 -20.60 -11.61
C ALA A 46 28.41 -21.36 -11.08
N ARG A 47 29.61 -20.88 -11.40
CA ARG A 47 30.88 -21.32 -10.79
C ARG A 47 31.41 -20.23 -9.85
N PRO A 48 31.99 -20.58 -8.69
CA PRO A 48 32.59 -19.64 -7.75
C PRO A 48 34.12 -19.58 -7.88
N SER A 49 34.73 -18.50 -7.41
CA SER A 49 36.13 -18.48 -6.96
C SER A 49 36.32 -17.32 -5.99
N GLY A 50 36.78 -17.63 -4.78
CA GLY A 50 37.10 -16.65 -3.75
C GLY A 50 38.56 -16.19 -3.80
N PHE A 51 38.89 -15.18 -3.00
CA PHE A 51 40.23 -15.04 -2.41
C PHE A 51 40.22 -14.17 -1.15
N ARG A 52 41.16 -14.47 -0.26
CA ARG A 52 41.30 -14.09 1.17
C ARG A 52 41.87 -12.69 1.43
N GLN A 53 41.48 -12.16 2.60
CA GLN A 53 42.19 -11.46 3.69
C GLN A 53 43.57 -10.80 3.43
N ASN A 54 43.78 -9.59 3.98
CA ASN A 54 44.67 -9.41 5.16
C ASN A 54 44.58 -8.04 5.86
N LEU A 55 44.95 -8.08 7.14
CA LEU A 55 45.05 -7.03 8.16
C LEU A 55 46.08 -5.91 7.88
N SER A 56 45.93 -4.77 8.57
CA SER A 56 47.01 -4.23 9.43
C SER A 56 46.49 -3.27 10.53
N LEU A 57 47.16 -3.34 11.68
CA LEU A 57 47.02 -2.52 12.88
C LEU A 57 47.57 -1.09 12.67
N GLY A 58 47.03 -0.14 13.43
CA GLY A 58 47.64 1.17 13.66
C GLY A 58 47.21 1.76 15.01
N SER A 59 48.14 1.74 15.95
CA SER A 59 48.09 2.29 17.32
C SER A 59 48.33 3.79 17.38
N GLY A 60 47.79 4.47 18.40
CA GLY A 60 48.57 5.45 19.18
C GLY A 60 47.95 6.84 19.43
N PHE A 61 48.19 7.30 20.67
CA PHE A 61 48.16 8.67 21.21
C PHE A 61 46.81 9.23 21.70
N SER A 62 46.69 10.02 22.76
CA SER A 62 47.37 10.27 24.06
C SER A 62 46.72 11.53 24.64
N GLY A 63 46.42 11.57 25.95
CA GLY A 63 46.06 12.78 26.73
C GLY A 63 44.64 13.34 26.44
N ASP A 64 43.86 13.88 27.36
CA ASP A 64 44.19 14.49 28.64
C ASP A 64 43.09 14.27 29.68
N ARG A 65 43.57 14.13 30.92
CA ARG A 65 42.82 14.03 32.15
C ARG A 65 42.88 15.40 32.84
N LEU A 66 41.74 16.02 33.08
CA LEU A 66 41.61 17.12 34.04
C LEU A 66 40.49 16.81 35.02
N ARG A 67 40.91 16.55 36.27
CA ARG A 67 40.09 16.54 37.46
C ARG A 67 40.10 17.95 38.04
N ILE A 68 38.95 18.47 38.41
CA ILE A 68 38.82 19.49 39.46
C ILE A 68 37.71 19.02 40.40
N ALA A 69 38.07 18.85 41.67
CA ALA A 69 37.16 18.79 42.81
C ALA A 69 36.86 20.24 43.24
N ASP A 70 35.64 20.55 43.69
CA ASP A 70 35.33 20.48 45.12
C ASP A 70 33.89 20.95 45.45
N ALA A 71 33.52 20.62 46.68
CA ALA A 71 32.22 20.56 47.30
C ALA A 71 31.45 21.87 47.52
N GLY A 72 30.13 21.73 47.69
CA GLY A 72 29.23 22.75 48.25
C GLY A 72 27.89 22.14 48.61
N SER A 73 27.40 22.45 49.82
CA SER A 73 26.45 21.69 50.62
C SER A 73 25.03 22.30 50.65
N VAL A 74 24.07 21.52 51.17
CA VAL A 74 22.78 21.89 51.78
C VAL A 74 21.58 22.23 50.86
N ALA A 75 20.54 21.40 50.89
CA ALA A 75 19.25 21.74 51.54
C ALA A 75 18.15 20.69 51.28
N ASN A 76 17.42 20.37 52.36
CA ASN A 76 16.23 19.54 52.41
C ASN A 76 15.07 20.14 51.60
N GLY A 77 14.38 19.29 50.84
CA GLY A 77 13.10 19.62 50.20
C GLY A 77 12.26 18.37 49.99
N VAL A 78 11.29 18.14 50.87
CA VAL A 78 10.27 17.09 50.73
C VAL A 78 9.38 17.44 49.54
N VAL A 79 9.46 16.66 48.47
CA VAL A 79 8.56 16.78 47.31
C VAL A 79 7.30 15.94 47.60
N PRO A 80 6.09 16.51 47.58
CA PRO A 80 4.87 15.72 47.70
C PRO A 80 4.73 14.82 46.47
N ARG A 81 4.58 13.51 46.65
CA ARG A 81 4.13 12.60 45.59
C ARG A 81 2.70 12.96 45.20
N VAL A 82 2.55 13.80 44.18
CA VAL A 82 1.31 13.89 43.42
C VAL A 82 1.08 12.51 42.80
N GLY A 83 0.06 11.81 43.27
CA GLY A 83 -0.38 10.54 42.69
C GLY A 83 -0.65 10.76 41.20
N ARG A 84 0.09 10.07 40.34
CA ARG A 84 -0.18 10.06 38.91
C ARG A 84 -1.62 9.55 38.73
N PRO A 85 -2.51 10.32 38.09
CA PRO A 85 -3.79 9.75 37.69
C PRO A 85 -3.47 8.58 36.77
N SER A 86 -4.01 7.41 37.11
CA SER A 86 -3.97 6.24 36.26
C SER A 86 -4.57 6.65 34.92
N GLN A 87 -3.69 6.82 33.94
CA GLN A 87 -4.08 7.06 32.56
C GLN A 87 -4.83 5.80 32.13
N ARG A 88 -6.15 5.82 32.30
CA ARG A 88 -7.05 4.92 31.58
C ARG A 88 -6.71 5.13 30.12
N ARG A 89 -5.92 4.21 29.57
CA ARG A 89 -5.69 4.09 28.13
C ARG A 89 -7.07 4.02 27.50
N GLY A 90 -7.52 5.13 26.92
CA GLY A 90 -8.56 5.08 25.91
C GLY A 90 -8.06 4.11 24.86
N LEU A 91 -8.90 3.15 24.47
CA LEU A 91 -8.66 2.34 23.28
C LEU A 91 -8.64 3.29 22.09
N LEU A 92 -7.46 3.83 21.77
CA LEU A 92 -7.21 4.42 20.47
C LEU A 92 -7.19 3.25 19.50
N PHE A 93 -8.24 3.12 18.70
CA PHE A 93 -8.22 2.26 17.51
C PHE A 93 -7.09 2.77 16.62
N SER A 94 -5.90 2.18 16.75
CA SER A 94 -4.78 2.53 15.89
C SER A 94 -5.12 2.07 14.47
N ALA A 95 -5.17 3.03 13.56
CA ALA A 95 -5.08 2.79 12.13
C ALA A 95 -3.91 1.83 11.87
N THR A 96 -4.20 0.66 11.28
CA THR A 96 -3.16 -0.26 10.83
C THR A 96 -2.92 -0.02 9.36
N TRP A 97 -1.70 0.39 9.00
CA TRP A 97 -1.30 0.52 7.61
C TRP A 97 -0.81 -0.82 7.09
N LEU A 98 -1.31 -1.21 5.92
CA LEU A 98 -0.79 -2.35 5.15
C LEU A 98 -0.05 -1.84 3.93
N GLU A 99 0.97 -2.58 3.52
CA GLU A 99 1.71 -2.34 2.28
C GLU A 99 1.72 -3.62 1.45
N ASN A 100 1.43 -3.47 0.17
CA ASN A 100 1.49 -4.53 -0.82
C ASN A 100 2.37 -4.12 -2.00
N LYS A 101 3.04 -5.11 -2.59
CA LYS A 101 3.96 -4.90 -3.70
C LYS A 101 3.80 -6.00 -4.73
N ALA A 102 3.86 -5.63 -6.02
CA ALA A 102 3.93 -6.57 -7.13
C ALA A 102 4.96 -6.12 -8.16
N VAL A 103 5.40 -7.06 -8.99
CA VAL A 103 6.45 -6.85 -9.98
C VAL A 103 6.10 -7.58 -11.27
N VAL A 104 6.28 -6.90 -12.40
CA VAL A 104 6.12 -7.52 -13.72
C VAL A 104 7.33 -7.20 -14.61
N GLU A 105 7.72 -8.18 -15.43
CA GLU A 105 8.69 -7.99 -16.51
C GLU A 105 7.92 -7.73 -17.81
N ALA A 106 8.30 -6.68 -18.54
CA ALA A 106 7.70 -6.26 -19.79
C ALA A 106 8.79 -6.23 -20.89
N PRO A 107 9.22 -7.40 -21.40
CA PRO A 107 10.40 -7.52 -22.27
C PRO A 107 10.26 -6.85 -23.63
N SER A 108 9.02 -6.58 -24.07
CA SER A 108 8.70 -5.95 -25.36
C SER A 108 8.17 -4.53 -25.22
N VAL A 109 8.15 -3.97 -24.00
CA VAL A 109 7.66 -2.61 -23.73
C VAL A 109 8.85 -1.71 -23.40
N PRO A 110 9.20 -0.74 -24.29
CA PRO A 110 10.25 0.22 -24.00
C PRO A 110 9.94 1.04 -22.76
N LEU A 111 10.96 1.31 -21.94
CA LEU A 111 10.81 2.06 -20.69
C LEU A 111 10.15 3.44 -20.89
N PRO A 112 10.55 4.28 -21.88
CA PRO A 112 9.93 5.59 -22.07
C PRO A 112 8.42 5.48 -22.30
N LEU A 113 8.00 4.53 -23.14
CA LEU A 113 6.58 4.28 -23.38
C LEU A 113 5.85 3.86 -22.10
N ALA A 114 6.43 2.93 -21.33
CA ALA A 114 5.81 2.50 -20.08
C ALA A 114 5.66 3.66 -19.09
N PHE A 115 6.67 4.51 -18.98
CA PHE A 115 6.66 5.68 -18.11
C PHE A 115 5.58 6.69 -18.54
N ASP A 116 5.51 7.02 -19.83
CA ASP A 116 4.53 7.97 -20.37
C ASP A 116 3.08 7.49 -20.20
N LEU A 117 2.83 6.19 -20.41
CA LEU A 117 1.50 5.60 -20.17
C LEU A 117 1.07 5.73 -18.71
N TRP A 118 1.99 5.56 -17.76
CA TRP A 118 1.71 5.73 -16.34
C TRP A 118 1.61 7.19 -15.87
N LEU A 119 2.25 8.13 -16.59
CA LEU A 119 2.05 9.56 -16.36
C LEU A 119 0.63 10.00 -16.73
N ASP A 120 0.07 9.43 -17.78
CA ASP A 120 -1.32 9.65 -18.18
C ASP A 120 -2.28 8.83 -17.30
N ARG A 121 -2.56 9.39 -16.11
CA ARG A 121 -3.40 8.75 -15.09
C ARG A 121 -4.82 8.45 -15.56
N GLU A 122 -5.35 9.18 -16.53
CA GLU A 122 -6.71 8.94 -17.02
C GLU A 122 -6.81 7.64 -17.82
N LEU A 123 -5.68 7.08 -18.25
CA LEU A 123 -5.62 5.78 -18.90
C LEU A 123 -5.62 4.61 -17.92
N ILE A 124 -5.31 4.82 -16.64
CA ILE A 124 -5.17 3.76 -15.63
C ILE A 124 -6.36 2.79 -15.56
N PRO A 125 -7.63 3.24 -15.64
CA PRO A 125 -8.79 2.35 -15.70
C PRO A 125 -8.75 1.31 -16.85
N SER A 126 -7.94 1.54 -17.89
CA SER A 126 -7.79 0.63 -19.04
C SER A 126 -7.09 -0.68 -18.67
N TRP A 127 -6.28 -0.70 -17.59
CA TRP A 127 -5.62 -1.92 -17.10
C TRP A 127 -5.93 -2.22 -15.62
N MET A 128 -6.53 -1.29 -14.88
CA MET A 128 -7.00 -1.46 -13.51
C MET A 128 -8.53 -1.42 -13.43
N PRO A 129 -9.24 -2.52 -13.68
CA PRO A 129 -10.71 -2.52 -13.83
C PRO A 129 -11.47 -2.19 -12.54
N TRP A 130 -10.83 -2.27 -11.37
CA TRP A 130 -11.41 -1.88 -10.09
C TRP A 130 -11.42 -0.36 -9.87
N ILE A 131 -10.60 0.38 -10.63
CA ILE A 131 -10.65 1.83 -10.71
C ILE A 131 -11.68 2.22 -11.77
N ALA A 132 -12.78 2.79 -11.33
CA ALA A 132 -13.88 3.19 -12.20
C ALA A 132 -13.56 4.43 -13.04
N SER A 133 -12.83 5.39 -12.47
CA SER A 133 -12.41 6.59 -13.19
C SER A 133 -11.27 7.29 -12.46
N VAL A 134 -10.43 7.96 -13.25
CA VAL A 134 -9.45 8.93 -12.77
C VAL A 134 -9.65 10.21 -13.55
N LYS A 135 -9.74 11.34 -12.85
CA LYS A 135 -9.90 12.66 -13.44
C LYS A 135 -8.86 13.63 -12.91
N VAL A 136 -8.05 14.18 -13.80
CA VAL A 136 -7.05 15.19 -13.43
C VAL A 136 -7.76 16.53 -13.22
N VAL A 137 -7.39 17.24 -12.16
CA VAL A 137 -7.95 18.57 -11.88
C VAL A 137 -7.35 19.58 -12.86
N GLU A 138 -8.18 20.25 -13.65
CA GLU A 138 -7.75 21.14 -14.75
C GLU A 138 -6.80 22.25 -14.29
N ASP A 139 -7.12 22.91 -13.17
CA ASP A 139 -6.30 24.00 -12.61
C ASP A 139 -5.05 23.52 -11.85
N LYS A 140 -5.02 22.24 -11.47
CA LYS A 140 -4.01 21.64 -10.58
C LYS A 140 -3.64 20.25 -11.09
N PRO A 141 -2.79 20.17 -12.14
CA PRO A 141 -2.48 18.89 -12.78
C PRO A 141 -1.75 17.92 -11.85
N GLU A 142 -1.20 18.36 -10.71
CA GLU A 142 -0.69 17.46 -9.67
C GLU A 142 -1.81 16.71 -8.93
N LEU A 143 -3.04 17.20 -8.94
CA LEU A 143 -4.18 16.60 -8.28
C LEU A 143 -5.02 15.76 -9.24
N SER A 144 -5.54 14.65 -8.74
CA SER A 144 -6.56 13.88 -9.45
C SER A 144 -7.58 13.27 -8.50
N THR A 145 -8.83 13.23 -8.95
CA THR A 145 -9.94 12.55 -8.29
C THR A 145 -10.04 11.13 -8.81
N TRP A 146 -10.03 10.17 -7.89
CA TRP A 146 -10.13 8.74 -8.18
C TRP A 146 -11.45 8.21 -7.68
N THR A 147 -12.02 7.25 -8.40
CA THR A 147 -13.21 6.52 -7.97
C THR A 147 -12.98 5.04 -8.17
N LEU A 148 -13.20 4.28 -7.13
CA LEU A 148 -13.16 2.82 -7.09
C LEU A 148 -14.60 2.31 -6.99
N ARG A 149 -14.94 1.32 -7.81
CA ARG A 149 -16.21 0.60 -7.70
C ARG A 149 -15.95 -0.89 -7.62
N TYR A 150 -16.52 -1.54 -6.61
CA TYR A 150 -16.39 -2.97 -6.41
C TYR A 150 -17.68 -3.57 -5.84
N LYS A 151 -17.95 -4.81 -6.23
CA LYS A 151 -19.11 -5.57 -5.74
C LYS A 151 -18.69 -6.47 -4.58
N ALA A 152 -19.06 -6.09 -3.36
CA ALA A 152 -18.83 -6.86 -2.14
C ALA A 152 -20.17 -7.27 -1.54
N PHE A 153 -20.33 -8.51 -1.08
CA PHE A 153 -21.51 -8.94 -0.31
C PHE A 153 -22.86 -8.66 -1.00
N GLY A 154 -22.89 -8.72 -2.34
CA GLY A 154 -24.09 -8.39 -3.12
C GLY A 154 -24.42 -6.89 -3.20
N GLN A 155 -23.56 -6.01 -2.68
CA GLN A 155 -23.69 -4.56 -2.73
C GLN A 155 -22.63 -3.94 -3.65
N ASN A 156 -22.99 -2.86 -4.33
CA ASN A 156 -22.03 -2.02 -5.04
C ASN A 156 -21.42 -1.05 -4.02
N LEU A 157 -20.15 -1.22 -3.71
CA LEU A 157 -19.36 -0.27 -2.93
C LEU A 157 -18.68 0.70 -3.87
N GLU A 158 -18.74 1.98 -3.52
CA GLU A 158 -18.07 3.05 -4.24
C GLU A 158 -17.26 3.88 -3.25
N PHE A 159 -15.98 4.10 -3.57
CA PHE A 159 -15.09 4.91 -2.77
C PHE A 159 -14.40 5.93 -3.68
N SER A 160 -14.33 7.17 -3.23
CA SER A 160 -13.61 8.23 -3.95
C SER A 160 -12.55 8.85 -3.05
N TRP A 161 -11.45 9.27 -3.65
CA TRP A 161 -10.39 9.98 -2.95
C TRP A 161 -9.74 11.01 -3.86
N LEU A 162 -9.23 12.07 -3.23
CA LEU A 162 -8.38 13.04 -3.89
C LEU A 162 -6.93 12.61 -3.68
N ALA A 163 -6.18 12.44 -4.77
CA ALA A 163 -4.76 12.12 -4.71
C ALA A 163 -3.91 13.27 -5.24
N ARG A 164 -2.72 13.43 -4.67
CA ARG A 164 -1.67 14.29 -5.18
C ARG A 164 -0.53 13.44 -5.72
N ASN A 165 -0.22 13.64 -6.99
CA ASN A 165 1.03 13.18 -7.57
C ASN A 165 2.17 14.06 -7.05
N LEU A 166 3.21 13.39 -6.58
CA LEU A 166 4.46 14.03 -6.21
C LEU A 166 5.35 14.14 -7.46
N GLN A 167 6.39 14.97 -7.40
CA GLN A 167 7.28 15.21 -8.53
C GLN A 167 7.86 13.88 -9.06
N PRO A 168 7.52 13.46 -10.29
CA PRO A 168 8.03 12.22 -10.84
C PRO A 168 9.54 12.31 -11.07
N ILE A 169 10.23 11.19 -10.83
CA ILE A 169 11.62 11.01 -11.21
C ILE A 169 11.61 10.37 -12.59
N HIS A 170 11.99 11.15 -13.60
CA HIS A 170 11.92 10.78 -15.00
C HIS A 170 12.49 9.39 -15.25
N HIS A 171 11.71 8.52 -15.91
CA HIS A 171 12.09 7.15 -16.27
C HIS A 171 12.46 6.23 -15.08
N GLN A 172 12.14 6.61 -13.85
CA GLN A 172 12.52 5.85 -12.65
C GLN A 172 11.38 5.64 -11.68
N LYS A 173 10.59 6.68 -11.39
CA LYS A 173 9.57 6.62 -10.34
C LYS A 173 8.44 7.61 -10.56
N ILE A 174 7.21 7.11 -10.41
CA ILE A 174 5.99 7.91 -10.25
C ILE A 174 5.42 7.56 -8.88
N HIS A 175 4.96 8.54 -8.11
CA HIS A 175 4.44 8.30 -6.77
C HIS A 175 3.37 9.31 -6.37
N TRP A 176 2.46 8.87 -5.50
CA TRP A 176 1.30 9.64 -5.09
C TRP A 176 0.98 9.42 -3.61
N ARG A 177 0.14 10.31 -3.08
CA ARG A 177 -0.51 10.16 -1.78
C ARG A 177 -1.93 10.70 -1.84
N SER A 178 -2.86 10.09 -1.13
CA SER A 178 -4.18 10.64 -0.90
C SER A 178 -4.07 11.90 -0.03
N LEU A 179 -4.92 12.88 -0.32
CA LEU A 179 -5.13 14.07 0.50
C LEU A 179 -6.46 13.99 1.28
N ASP A 180 -7.46 13.31 0.73
CA ASP A 180 -8.79 13.18 1.31
C ASP A 180 -9.47 11.89 0.82
N GLY A 181 -10.51 11.44 1.52
CA GLY A 181 -11.24 10.21 1.23
C GLY A 181 -10.52 8.96 1.75
N LEU A 182 -10.35 7.95 0.89
CA LEU A 182 -9.67 6.69 1.22
C LEU A 182 -8.16 6.89 1.44
N PRO A 183 -7.62 6.70 2.67
CA PRO A 183 -6.20 6.90 2.95
C PRO A 183 -5.34 5.87 2.21
N ASN A 184 -4.55 6.32 1.24
CA ASN A 184 -3.64 5.50 0.47
C ASN A 184 -2.42 6.28 -0.03
N SER A 185 -1.33 5.59 -0.31
CA SER A 185 -0.17 6.12 -1.01
C SER A 185 0.46 5.01 -1.83
N GLY A 186 1.28 5.37 -2.82
CA GLY A 186 1.91 4.35 -3.63
C GLY A 186 2.97 4.91 -4.55
N ALA A 187 3.65 3.99 -5.21
CA ALA A 187 4.65 4.28 -6.22
C ALA A 187 4.71 3.19 -7.27
N VAL A 188 5.00 3.61 -8.51
CA VAL A 188 5.46 2.73 -9.58
C VAL A 188 6.91 3.07 -9.87
N ARG A 189 7.76 2.05 -9.83
CA ARG A 189 9.18 2.13 -10.15
C ARG A 189 9.46 1.42 -11.46
N PHE A 190 10.34 2.00 -12.25
CA PHE A 190 10.72 1.52 -13.57
C PHE A 190 12.19 1.15 -13.57
N PHE A 191 12.51 0.00 -14.15
CA PHE A 191 13.88 -0.47 -14.30
C PHE A 191 14.12 -0.90 -15.76
N PRO A 192 15.18 -0.42 -16.42
CA PRO A 192 15.48 -0.84 -17.79
C PRO A 192 15.86 -2.32 -17.82
N LYS A 193 15.40 -3.05 -18.85
CA LYS A 193 15.73 -4.46 -19.10
C LYS A 193 16.09 -4.62 -20.58
N GLY A 194 17.35 -4.35 -20.89
CA GLY A 194 17.83 -4.31 -22.27
C GLY A 194 17.30 -3.11 -23.06
N PRO A 195 17.44 -3.09 -24.39
CA PRO A 195 17.08 -1.94 -25.21
C PRO A 195 15.57 -1.72 -25.37
N ASN A 196 14.77 -2.78 -25.34
CA ASN A 196 13.34 -2.73 -25.71
C ASN A 196 12.40 -3.19 -24.60
N GLY A 197 12.92 -3.45 -23.40
CA GLY A 197 12.15 -3.98 -22.29
C GLY A 197 12.35 -3.21 -21.00
N CYS A 198 11.41 -3.37 -20.09
CA CYS A 198 11.51 -2.83 -18.74
C CYS A 198 10.90 -3.78 -17.70
N LYS A 199 11.22 -3.54 -16.44
CA LYS A 199 10.57 -4.14 -15.28
C LYS A 199 9.84 -3.05 -14.53
N LEU A 200 8.59 -3.30 -14.18
CA LEU A 200 7.78 -2.41 -13.35
C LEU A 200 7.61 -3.03 -11.97
N GLU A 201 7.68 -2.19 -10.95
CA GLU A 201 7.41 -2.54 -9.56
C GLU A 201 6.40 -1.55 -9.00
N MET A 202 5.24 -2.05 -8.57
CA MET A 202 4.20 -1.23 -7.93
C MET A 202 4.15 -1.53 -6.45
N THR A 203 4.09 -0.48 -5.63
CA THR A 203 3.88 -0.55 -4.19
C THR A 203 2.69 0.33 -3.82
N ILE A 204 1.77 -0.20 -3.02
CA ILE A 204 0.60 0.52 -2.51
C ILE A 204 0.53 0.31 -1.00
N SER A 205 0.38 1.40 -0.27
CA SER A 205 0.16 1.39 1.18
C SER A 205 -1.20 2.03 1.48
N TYR A 206 -2.02 1.39 2.30
CA TYR A 206 -3.38 1.83 2.60
C TYR A 206 -3.74 1.56 4.06
N GLU A 207 -4.70 2.33 4.58
CA GLU A 207 -5.19 2.17 5.94
C GLU A 207 -6.32 1.15 6.00
N VAL A 208 -6.20 0.18 6.92
CA VAL A 208 -7.26 -0.80 7.20
C VAL A 208 -8.09 -0.31 8.38
N PRO A 209 -9.43 -0.19 8.22
CA PRO A 209 -10.33 0.13 9.32
C PRO A 209 -10.14 -0.83 10.50
N GLY A 210 -10.16 -0.30 11.73
CA GLY A 210 -9.88 -1.08 12.95
C GLY A 210 -10.70 -2.38 13.10
N ILE A 211 -11.94 -2.39 12.59
CA ILE A 211 -12.83 -3.56 12.59
C ILE A 211 -12.31 -4.73 11.73
N LEU A 212 -11.48 -4.45 10.72
CA LEU A 212 -10.92 -5.43 9.78
C LEU A 212 -9.50 -5.88 10.17
N VAL A 213 -8.90 -5.32 11.22
CA VAL A 213 -7.55 -5.70 11.69
C VAL A 213 -7.41 -7.21 11.97
N PRO A 214 -8.40 -7.92 12.56
CA PRO A 214 -8.28 -9.36 12.80
C PRO A 214 -8.11 -10.20 11.53
N VAL A 215 -8.55 -9.69 10.37
CA VAL A 215 -8.46 -10.36 9.06
C VAL A 215 -7.38 -9.75 8.16
N ALA A 216 -6.60 -8.79 8.64
CA ALA A 216 -5.59 -8.07 7.87
C ALA A 216 -4.56 -9.01 7.19
N ASN A 217 -4.16 -10.09 7.88
CA ASN A 217 -3.22 -11.08 7.34
C ASN A 217 -3.74 -11.80 6.09
N SER A 218 -5.06 -11.93 5.93
CA SER A 218 -5.68 -12.54 4.75
C SER A 218 -5.96 -11.53 3.63
N LEU A 219 -6.01 -10.24 3.94
CA LEU A 219 -6.20 -9.18 2.95
C LEU A 219 -4.94 -8.98 2.10
N SER A 220 -3.76 -9.08 2.71
CA SER A 220 -2.50 -8.79 2.03
C SER A 220 -2.26 -9.67 0.78
N PRO A 221 -2.38 -11.02 0.84
CA PRO A 221 -2.20 -11.86 -0.35
C PRO A 221 -3.23 -11.61 -1.45
N LEU A 222 -4.46 -11.27 -1.08
CA LEU A 222 -5.52 -10.94 -2.04
C LEU A 222 -5.19 -9.65 -2.79
N VAL A 223 -4.81 -8.60 -2.06
CA VAL A 223 -4.45 -7.30 -2.65
C VAL A 223 -3.21 -7.44 -3.53
N GLU A 224 -2.19 -8.19 -3.10
CA GLU A 224 -1.02 -8.49 -3.92
C GLU A 224 -1.40 -9.20 -5.23
N SER A 225 -2.29 -10.18 -5.20
CA SER A 225 -2.78 -10.86 -6.41
C SER A 225 -3.53 -9.92 -7.37
N ILE A 226 -4.31 -8.96 -6.84
CA ILE A 226 -5.01 -7.97 -7.67
C ILE A 226 -4.01 -7.05 -8.36
N ILE A 227 -3.05 -6.51 -7.59
CA ILE A 227 -1.97 -5.63 -8.06
C ILE A 227 -1.12 -6.34 -9.12
N GLN A 228 -0.80 -7.62 -8.91
CA GLN A 228 -0.07 -8.43 -9.88
C GLN A 228 -0.85 -8.54 -11.21
N ALA A 229 -2.14 -8.87 -11.15
CA ALA A 229 -2.98 -8.99 -12.33
C ALA A 229 -3.15 -7.64 -13.07
N ASP A 230 -3.19 -6.51 -12.34
CA ASP A 230 -3.20 -5.17 -12.96
C ASP A 230 -1.93 -4.87 -13.75
N LEU A 231 -0.77 -5.27 -13.21
CA LEU A 231 0.52 -5.09 -13.87
C LEU A 231 0.63 -5.98 -15.12
N GLU A 232 0.10 -7.19 -15.09
CA GLU A 232 0.04 -8.08 -16.26
C GLU A 232 -0.87 -7.49 -17.36
N ARG A 233 -2.06 -6.99 -17.00
CA ARG A 233 -2.94 -6.28 -17.93
C ARG A 233 -2.29 -5.02 -18.51
N PHE A 234 -1.50 -4.31 -17.72
CA PHE A 234 -0.75 -3.16 -18.22
C PHE A 234 0.23 -3.55 -19.34
N VAL A 235 0.94 -4.68 -19.20
CA VAL A 235 1.86 -5.17 -20.24
C VAL A 235 1.09 -5.50 -21.52
N GLU A 236 -0.07 -6.16 -21.41
CA GLU A 236 -0.94 -6.44 -22.55
C GLU A 236 -1.41 -5.15 -23.24
N PHE A 237 -1.88 -4.18 -22.47
CA PHE A 237 -2.32 -2.87 -22.96
C PHE A 237 -1.19 -2.12 -23.68
N ALA A 238 0.01 -2.08 -23.09
CA ALA A 238 1.16 -1.40 -23.66
C ALA A 238 1.61 -2.07 -24.98
N ASN A 239 1.64 -3.40 -25.03
CA ASN A 239 1.95 -4.14 -26.26
C ASN A 239 0.95 -3.84 -27.38
N LYS A 240 -0.35 -3.76 -27.05
CA LYS A 240 -1.37 -3.37 -28.03
C LYS A 240 -1.13 -1.97 -28.59
N ARG A 241 -0.77 -1.00 -27.74
CA ARG A 241 -0.44 0.37 -28.18
C ARG A 241 0.80 0.44 -29.08
N ILE A 242 1.75 -0.48 -28.92
CA ILE A 242 2.91 -0.59 -29.81
C ILE A 242 2.46 -1.09 -31.19
N GLN A 243 1.61 -2.12 -31.23
CA GLN A 243 1.10 -2.69 -32.48
C GLN A 243 0.24 -1.71 -33.28
N GLU A 244 -0.55 -0.87 -32.62
CA GLU A 244 -1.37 0.16 -33.27
C GLU A 244 -0.54 1.28 -33.94
N LYS A 245 0.72 1.45 -33.53
CA LYS A 245 1.64 2.46 -34.06
C LYS A 245 2.64 1.93 -35.09
N ALA A 246 2.69 0.60 -35.27
CA ALA A 246 3.60 -0.08 -36.19
C ALA A 246 2.97 -0.19 -37.60
#